data_AF-A0A1F9SMM7-F1
#
_entry.id   AF-A0A1F9SMM7-F1
#
_cell.length_a   1.000
_cell.length_b   1.000
_cell.length_c   1.000
_cell.angle_alpha   90.00
_cell.angle_beta   90.00
_cell.angle_gamma   90.00
#
_symmetry.space_group_name_H-M   'P 1'
#
loop_
_entity.id
_entity.type
_entity.pdbx_description
1 polymer ?
#
loop_
_entity_poly.entity_id
_entity_poly.type
_entity_poly.pdbx_seq_one_letter_code
_entity_poly.pdbx_strand_id
1 'polypeptide(L)'
;MKVLLSPGGCPWDRKQTHATLLKYLHEEAGEVGRAVRKKDWPNLREELGDVLLQVVFHSALAERDGRFTLADVIRTINAKMVRRHPHVFGGGKLSTPAQVLRQWKKIKLNEKAAARKRKN
;
A
#
# COMPACT_ATOMS: atom_id res chain seq x y z
N MET A 1 7.28 15.49 -4.46
CA MET A 1 6.16 15.23 -5.39
C MET A 1 5.39 16.50 -5.79
N LYS A 2 4.89 17.34 -4.87
CA LYS A 2 4.13 18.57 -5.22
C LYS A 2 4.85 19.49 -6.21
N VAL A 3 6.15 19.74 -6.02
CA VAL A 3 6.97 20.55 -6.95
C VAL A 3 7.02 19.92 -8.34
N LEU A 4 7.28 18.60 -8.42
CA LEU A 4 7.35 17.86 -9.68
C LEU A 4 6.05 17.94 -10.49
N LEU A 5 4.89 17.93 -9.81
CA LEU A 5 3.58 17.99 -10.44
C LEU A 5 3.05 19.42 -10.70
N SER A 6 3.76 20.45 -10.24
CA SER A 6 3.34 21.85 -10.40
C SER A 6 3.47 22.32 -11.86
N PRO A 7 2.82 23.42 -12.29
CA PRO A 7 2.92 23.93 -13.67
C PRO A 7 4.35 24.16 -14.18
N GLY A 8 5.32 24.48 -13.31
CA GLY A 8 6.75 24.62 -13.64
C GLY A 8 7.60 23.39 -13.29
N GLY A 9 6.97 22.29 -12.88
CA GLY A 9 7.63 21.03 -12.56
C GLY A 9 7.99 20.20 -13.79
N CYS A 10 8.35 18.93 -13.56
CA CYS A 10 8.78 18.01 -14.61
C CYS A 10 7.63 17.71 -15.58
N PRO A 11 7.83 17.91 -16.91
CA PRO A 11 6.77 17.71 -17.89
C PRO A 11 6.33 16.24 -18.02
N TRP A 12 7.23 15.30 -17.74
CA TRP A 12 6.90 13.87 -17.74
C TRP A 12 6.03 13.51 -16.53
N ASP A 13 6.40 13.97 -15.33
CA ASP A 13 5.65 13.68 -14.10
C ASP A 13 4.22 14.22 -14.16
N ARG A 14 4.05 15.43 -14.69
CA ARG A 14 2.73 16.06 -14.83
C ARG A 14 1.78 15.34 -15.77
N LYS A 15 2.30 14.64 -16.79
CA LYS A 15 1.51 13.86 -17.75
C LYS A 15 1.03 12.53 -17.18
N GLN A 16 1.53 12.12 -16.02
CA GLN A 16 1.19 10.83 -15.44
C GLN A 16 -0.25 10.79 -14.92
N THR A 17 -0.85 9.61 -15.05
CA THR A 17 -2.12 9.23 -14.46
C THR A 17 -1.92 7.96 -13.64
N HIS A 18 -2.92 7.58 -12.84
CA HIS A 18 -2.85 6.28 -12.15
C HIS A 18 -2.62 5.11 -13.12
N ALA A 19 -3.23 5.16 -14.32
CA ALA A 19 -3.10 4.09 -15.30
C ALA A 19 -1.70 4.01 -15.91
N THR A 20 -1.08 5.15 -16.23
CA THR A 20 0.26 5.18 -16.84
C THR A 20 1.35 4.73 -15.85
N LEU A 21 1.12 4.90 -14.55
CA LEU A 21 2.05 4.51 -13.50
C LEU A 21 2.00 3.02 -13.13
N LEU A 22 0.94 2.29 -13.48
CA LEU A 22 0.79 0.87 -13.10
C LEU A 22 1.95 -0.01 -13.58
N LYS A 23 2.51 0.28 -14.76
CA LYS A 23 3.64 -0.50 -15.29
C LYS A 23 4.86 -0.41 -14.38
N TYR A 24 5.17 0.79 -13.87
CA TYR A 24 6.30 1.02 -12.97
C TYR A 24 6.05 0.32 -11.63
N LEU A 25 4.86 0.49 -11.04
CA LEU A 25 4.51 -0.22 -9.81
C LEU A 25 4.66 -1.74 -9.91
N HIS A 26 4.29 -2.34 -11.05
CA HIS A 26 4.48 -3.78 -11.27
C HIS A 26 5.96 -4.16 -11.43
N GLU A 27 6.74 -3.32 -12.11
CA GLU A 27 8.17 -3.48 -12.30
C GLU A 27 8.92 -3.47 -10.96
N GLU A 28 8.73 -2.41 -10.14
CA GLU A 28 9.38 -2.25 -8.84
C GLU A 28 9.02 -3.40 -7.88
N ALA A 29 7.75 -3.82 -7.88
CA ALA A 29 7.32 -4.97 -7.08
C ALA A 29 8.00 -6.27 -7.53
N GLY A 30 8.23 -6.41 -8.83
CA GLY A 30 9.03 -7.49 -9.40
C GLY A 30 10.49 -7.44 -8.98
N GLU A 31 11.06 -6.24 -8.86
CA GLU A 31 12.45 -5.99 -8.45
C GLU A 31 12.69 -6.29 -6.98
N VAL A 32 11.78 -5.88 -6.10
CA VAL A 32 11.76 -6.33 -4.71
C VAL A 32 11.82 -7.86 -4.64
N GLY A 33 11.00 -8.55 -5.46
CA GLY A 33 11.02 -10.01 -5.54
C GLY A 33 12.36 -10.59 -6.01
N ARG A 34 13.02 -9.94 -6.98
CA ARG A 34 14.35 -10.34 -7.47
C ARG A 34 15.42 -10.14 -6.39
N ALA A 35 15.43 -8.99 -5.73
CA ALA A 35 16.38 -8.66 -4.67
C ALA A 35 16.30 -9.65 -3.50
N VAL A 36 15.08 -9.98 -3.04
CA VAL A 36 14.87 -10.99 -1.99
C VAL A 36 15.44 -12.35 -2.39
N ARG A 37 15.16 -12.82 -3.63
CA ARG A 37 15.68 -14.12 -4.11
C ARG A 37 17.21 -14.17 -4.16
N LYS A 38 17.84 -13.05 -4.51
CA LYS A 38 19.30 -12.92 -4.58
C LYS A 38 19.96 -12.63 -3.22
N LYS A 39 19.18 -12.39 -2.16
CA LYS A 39 19.66 -11.89 -0.85
C LYS A 39 20.48 -10.59 -0.99
N ASP A 40 20.11 -9.77 -1.96
CA ASP A 40 20.76 -8.50 -2.25
C ASP A 40 20.11 -7.41 -1.38
N TRP A 41 20.65 -7.20 -0.19
CA TRP A 41 20.09 -6.27 0.80
C TRP A 41 20.21 -4.80 0.40
N PRO A 42 21.34 -4.33 -0.19
CA PRO A 42 21.41 -2.98 -0.74
C PRO A 42 20.33 -2.74 -1.80
N ASN A 43 20.18 -3.65 -2.76
CA ASN A 43 19.18 -3.52 -3.81
C ASN A 43 17.77 -3.57 -3.22
N LEU A 44 17.48 -4.50 -2.30
CA LEU A 44 16.17 -4.58 -1.66
C LEU A 44 15.74 -3.25 -1.02
N ARG A 45 16.68 -2.54 -0.38
CA ARG A 45 16.39 -1.23 0.21
C ARG A 45 16.02 -0.18 -0.84
N GLU A 46 16.72 -0.18 -1.98
CA GLU A 46 16.47 0.69 -3.12
C GLU A 46 15.08 0.42 -3.72
N GLU A 47 14.80 -0.83 -4.08
CA GLU A 47 13.52 -1.21 -4.72
C GLU A 47 12.30 -0.98 -3.80
N LEU A 48 12.46 -1.18 -2.48
CA LEU A 48 11.41 -0.82 -1.52
C LEU A 48 11.16 0.69 -1.48
N GLY A 49 12.20 1.49 -1.70
CA GLY A 49 12.11 2.93 -1.91
C GLY A 49 11.31 3.28 -3.16
N ASP A 50 11.55 2.57 -4.27
CA ASP A 50 10.84 2.81 -5.54
C ASP A 50 9.37 2.37 -5.47
N VAL A 51 9.06 1.26 -4.81
CA VAL A 51 7.67 0.90 -4.48
C VAL A 51 7.01 2.00 -3.64
N LEU A 52 7.71 2.55 -2.64
CA LEU A 52 7.20 3.65 -1.82
C LEU A 52 7.02 4.94 -2.65
N LEU A 53 7.92 5.22 -3.58
CA LEU A 53 7.79 6.34 -4.53
C LEU A 53 6.49 6.23 -5.31
N GLN A 54 6.14 5.04 -5.81
CA GLN A 54 4.86 4.83 -6.51
C GLN A 54 3.66 5.12 -5.58
N VAL A 55 3.69 4.68 -4.31
CA VAL A 55 2.62 5.00 -3.33
C VAL A 55 2.49 6.51 -3.13
N VAL A 56 3.62 7.23 -3.01
CA VAL A 56 3.64 8.69 -2.88
C VAL A 56 3.11 9.37 -4.13
N PHE A 57 3.48 8.90 -5.33
CA PHE A 57 3.05 9.46 -6.61
C PHE A 57 1.54 9.30 -6.80
N HIS A 58 1.01 8.09 -6.60
CA HIS A 58 -0.44 7.86 -6.66
C HIS A 58 -1.19 8.70 -5.61
N SER A 59 -0.65 8.84 -4.40
CA SER A 59 -1.28 9.67 -3.37
C SER A 59 -1.28 11.16 -3.74
N ALA A 60 -0.22 11.66 -4.39
CA ALA A 60 -0.15 13.05 -4.83
C ALA A 60 -1.11 13.35 -5.99
N LEU A 61 -1.29 12.42 -6.94
CA LEU A 61 -2.29 12.53 -8.00
C LEU A 61 -3.71 12.55 -7.41
N ALA A 62 -3.99 11.66 -6.44
CA ALA A 62 -5.27 11.64 -5.76
C ALA A 62 -5.54 12.91 -4.94
N GLU A 63 -4.52 13.46 -4.28
CA GLU A 63 -4.62 14.72 -3.53
C GLU A 63 -4.92 15.90 -4.47
N ARG A 64 -4.23 15.96 -5.63
CA ARG A 64 -4.47 16.98 -6.67
C ARG A 64 -5.92 16.98 -7.14
N ASP A 65 -6.51 15.79 -7.27
CA ASP A 65 -7.89 15.62 -7.73
C ASP A 65 -8.91 15.66 -6.57
N GLY A 66 -8.50 16.08 -5.37
CA GLY A 66 -9.38 16.26 -4.20
C GLY A 66 -9.94 14.95 -3.61
N ARG A 67 -9.29 13.81 -3.84
CA ARG A 67 -9.81 12.48 -3.47
C ARG A 67 -9.32 12.01 -2.10
N PHE A 68 -8.01 11.83 -1.94
CA PHE A 68 -7.38 11.38 -0.70
C PHE A 68 -5.90 11.77 -0.66
N THR A 69 -5.32 11.77 0.53
CA THR A 69 -3.91 12.11 0.77
C THR A 69 -3.07 10.88 1.10
N LEU A 70 -1.74 11.03 1.08
CA LEU A 70 -0.84 9.99 1.60
C LEU A 70 -1.14 9.65 3.08
N ALA A 71 -1.53 10.66 3.87
CA ALA A 71 -1.90 10.46 5.27
C ALA A 71 -3.16 9.58 5.40
N ASP A 72 -4.13 9.70 4.49
CA ASP A 72 -5.30 8.81 4.45
C ASP A 72 -4.92 7.37 4.13
N VAL A 73 -3.98 7.16 3.20
CA VAL A 73 -3.43 5.84 2.87
C VAL A 73 -2.79 5.21 4.11
N ILE A 74 -1.94 5.96 4.82
CA ILE A 74 -1.26 5.52 6.04
C ILE A 74 -2.26 5.20 7.15
N ARG A 75 -3.24 6.08 7.41
CA ARG A 75 -4.30 5.83 8.39
C ARG A 75 -5.10 4.57 8.05
N THR A 76 -5.44 4.39 6.78
CA THR A 76 -6.21 3.24 6.30
C THR A 76 -5.48 1.93 6.52
N ILE A 77 -4.18 1.87 6.20
CA ILE A 77 -3.39 0.65 6.44
C ILE A 77 -3.18 0.41 7.94
N ASN A 78 -2.91 1.46 8.74
CA ASN A 78 -2.72 1.33 10.18
C ASN A 78 -3.99 0.77 10.87
N ALA A 79 -5.15 1.38 10.61
CA ALA A 79 -6.43 0.90 11.15
C ALA A 79 -6.74 -0.54 10.72
N LYS A 80 -6.38 -0.91 9.48
CA LYS A 80 -6.50 -2.28 8.98
C LYS A 80 -5.58 -3.25 9.72
N MET A 81 -4.34 -2.85 10.02
CA MET A 81 -3.39 -3.68 10.75
C MET A 81 -3.84 -3.92 12.18
N VAL A 82 -4.29 -2.89 12.89
CA VAL A 82 -4.85 -3.02 14.25
C VAL A 82 -6.06 -3.96 14.26
N ARG A 83 -7.05 -3.70 13.39
CA ARG A 83 -8.28 -4.50 13.31
C ARG A 83 -8.05 -5.97 12.99
N ARG A 84 -7.05 -6.28 12.15
CA ARG A 84 -6.76 -7.67 11.75
C ARG A 84 -5.82 -8.41 12.71
N HIS A 85 -5.21 -7.71 13.67
CA HIS A 85 -4.38 -8.31 14.72
C HIS A 85 -4.92 -8.04 16.14
N PRO A 86 -6.18 -8.42 16.46
CA PRO A 86 -6.70 -8.23 17.82
C PRO A 86 -5.96 -9.09 18.86
N HIS A 87 -5.22 -10.11 18.43
CA HIS A 87 -4.32 -10.88 19.29
C HIS A 87 -2.99 -10.17 19.60
N VAL A 88 -2.71 -9.04 18.95
CA VAL A 88 -1.57 -8.17 19.28
C VAL A 88 -2.06 -6.92 20.00
N PHE A 89 -3.13 -6.30 19.50
CA PHE A 89 -3.60 -4.98 19.96
C PHE A 89 -4.83 -5.01 20.88
N GLY A 90 -5.48 -6.16 21.05
CA GLY A 90 -6.74 -6.29 21.80
C GLY A 90 -6.70 -7.31 22.95
N GLY A 91 -5.50 -7.76 23.36
CA GLY A 91 -5.32 -8.63 24.54
C GLY A 91 -5.55 -10.13 24.33
N GLY A 92 -5.82 -10.60 23.10
CA GLY A 92 -5.91 -12.05 22.82
C GLY A 92 -4.52 -12.71 22.74
N LYS A 93 -4.40 -13.99 23.09
CA LYS A 93 -3.18 -14.78 22.82
C LYS A 93 -3.47 -15.84 21.76
N LEU A 94 -2.85 -15.69 20.59
CA LEU A 94 -2.71 -16.78 19.63
C LEU A 94 -1.28 -17.29 19.72
N SER A 95 -1.11 -18.58 19.90
CA SER A 95 0.19 -19.20 20.21
C SER A 95 0.85 -19.80 18.97
N THR A 96 0.13 -19.91 17.85
CA THR A 96 0.65 -20.54 16.62
C THR A 96 0.35 -19.73 15.36
N PRO A 97 1.23 -19.75 14.34
CA PRO A 97 0.96 -19.12 13.04
C PRO A 97 -0.34 -19.62 12.39
N ALA A 98 -0.68 -20.91 12.58
CA ALA A 98 -1.92 -21.47 12.05
C ALA A 98 -3.18 -20.83 12.66
N GLN A 99 -3.15 -20.56 13.97
CA GLN A 99 -4.23 -19.82 14.65
C GLN A 99 -4.34 -18.39 14.12
N VAL A 100 -3.21 -17.69 13.96
CA VAL A 100 -3.16 -16.33 13.39
C VAL A 100 -3.76 -16.31 11.99
N LEU A 101 -3.37 -17.24 11.12
CA LEU A 101 -3.89 -17.34 9.75
C LEU A 101 -5.38 -17.63 9.70
N ARG A 102 -5.90 -18.51 10.56
CA ARG A 102 -7.35 -18.78 10.64
C ARG A 102 -8.14 -17.55 11.05
N GLN A 103 -7.68 -16.84 12.09
CA GLN A 103 -8.32 -15.60 12.54
C GLN A 103 -8.27 -14.52 11.45
N TRP A 104 -7.11 -14.35 10.81
CA TRP A 104 -6.92 -13.39 9.72
C TRP A 104 -7.89 -13.64 8.56
N LYS A 105 -8.04 -14.91 8.13
CA LYS A 105 -9.00 -15.30 7.09
C LYS A 105 -10.44 -14.99 7.51
N LYS A 106 -10.82 -15.31 8.75
CA LYS A 106 -12.16 -15.01 9.30
C LYS A 106 -12.46 -13.50 9.28
N ILE A 107 -11.53 -12.68 9.76
CA ILE A 107 -11.69 -11.21 9.77
C ILE A 107 -11.83 -10.68 8.33
N LYS A 108 -10.98 -11.15 7.39
CA LYS A 108 -11.06 -10.76 5.97
C LYS A 108 -12.41 -11.08 5.34
N LEU A 109 -13.01 -12.24 5.65
CA LEU A 109 -14.32 -12.62 5.13
C LEU A 109 -15.42 -11.69 5.64
N ASN A 110 -15.42 -11.39 6.94
CA ASN A 110 -16.39 -10.48 7.54
C ASN A 110 -16.30 -9.06 6.96
N GLU A 111 -15.08 -8.54 6.75
CA GLU A 111 -14.86 -7.25 6.10
C GLU A 111 -15.44 -7.20 4.68
N LYS A 112 -15.25 -8.26 3.88
CA LYS A 112 -15.83 -8.36 2.54
C LYS A 112 -17.35 -8.38 2.57
N ALA A 113 -17.95 -9.10 3.53
CA ALA A 113 -19.39 -9.15 3.69
C ALA A 113 -19.98 -7.78 4.07
N ALA A 114 -19.35 -7.08 5.01
CA ALA A 114 -19.75 -5.72 5.42
C ALA A 114 -19.61 -4.70 4.27
N ALA A 115 -18.54 -4.79 3.48
CA ALA A 115 -18.32 -3.92 2.32
C ALA A 115 -19.36 -4.15 1.22
N ARG A 116 -19.86 -5.38 1.02
CA ARG A 116 -20.96 -5.67 0.08
C ARG A 116 -22.28 -5.08 0.56
N LYS A 117 -22.60 -5.22 1.85
CA LYS A 117 -23.83 -4.66 2.45
C LYS A 117 -23.92 -3.13 2.39
N ARG A 118 -22.78 -2.42 2.41
CA ARG A 118 -22.74 -0.94 2.30
C ARG A 118 -22.91 -0.42 0.86
N LYS A 119 -22.87 -1.30 -0.14
CA LYS A 119 -23.02 -0.94 -1.56
C LYS A 119 -24.41 -1.22 -2.12
N ASN A 120 -25.27 -1.89 -1.35
CA ASN A 120 -26.69 -2.07 -1.61
C ASN A 120 -27.47 -1.08 -0.76
#